data_AF-W1WD34-F1
#
_entry.id   AF-W1WD34-F1
#
_cell.length_a   1.000
_cell.length_b   1.000
_cell.length_c   1.000
_cell.angle_alpha   90.00
_cell.angle_beta   90.00
_cell.angle_gamma   90.00
#
_symmetry.space_group_name_H-M   'P 1'
#
loop_
_entity.id
_entity.type
_entity.pdbx_description
1 polymer ?
#
loop_
_entity_poly.entity_id
_entity_poly.type
_entity_poly.pdbx_seq_one_letter_code
_entity_poly.pdbx_strand_id
1 'polypeptide(L)'
;ALLCWQFTLSRVFKSAAEHGYFPKVFARVNSKDAPVRGVFILLAVETLLTLFTASESLREQFEILVNLAVVTNVVPYVLCILAVPTMMRMAGVAESRIKRSNYVFGAGVIYCLYAIYACGFDAMVGSAVAVSIGFVIYVLRKAWDTRRAHRLQQSID
;
A
#
# COMPACT_ATOMS: atom_id res chain seq x y z
N ALA A 1 13.41 -8.95 11.66
CA ALA A 1 12.18 -8.30 11.12
C ALA A 1 12.49 -7.31 10.00
N LEU A 2 13.38 -6.33 10.21
CA LEU A 2 13.70 -5.25 9.25
C LEU A 2 14.05 -5.74 7.83
N LEU A 3 14.89 -6.77 7.70
CA LEU A 3 15.24 -7.32 6.38
C LEU A 3 14.02 -7.84 5.59
N CYS A 4 13.04 -8.45 6.27
CA CYS A 4 11.83 -8.95 5.63
C CYS A 4 10.96 -7.80 5.10
N TRP A 5 10.87 -6.72 5.88
CA TRP A 5 10.17 -5.49 5.47
C TRP A 5 10.84 -4.85 4.25
N GLN A 6 12.16 -4.72 4.26
CA GLN A 6 12.94 -4.16 3.14
C GLN A 6 12.69 -4.93 1.83
N PHE A 7 12.72 -6.27 1.88
CA PHE A 7 12.43 -7.07 0.70
C PHE A 7 10.97 -6.97 0.24
N THR A 8 10.02 -7.00 1.18
CA THR A 8 8.59 -6.93 0.85
C THR A 8 8.25 -5.58 0.21
N LEU A 9 8.73 -4.49 0.80
CA LEU A 9 8.50 -3.14 0.29
C LEU A 9 9.15 -2.94 -1.09
N SER A 10 10.35 -3.48 -1.29
CA SER A 10 11.02 -3.44 -2.60
C SER A 10 10.22 -4.17 -3.70
N ARG A 11 9.55 -5.28 -3.36
CA ARG A 11 8.66 -6.00 -4.29
C ARG A 11 7.39 -5.24 -4.60
N VAL A 12 6.81 -4.55 -3.60
CA VAL A 12 5.65 -3.67 -3.80
C VAL A 12 6.02 -2.53 -4.75
N PHE A 13 7.18 -1.88 -4.57
CA PHE A 13 7.63 -0.83 -5.49
C PHE A 13 7.95 -1.35 -6.89
N LYS A 14 8.58 -2.51 -7.00
CA LYS A 14 8.81 -3.17 -8.30
C LYS A 14 7.48 -3.41 -9.02
N SER A 15 6.52 -4.05 -8.36
CA SER A 15 5.19 -4.33 -8.92
C SER A 15 4.45 -3.04 -9.30
N ALA A 16 4.48 -2.03 -8.43
CA ALA A 16 3.88 -0.72 -8.73
C ALA A 16 4.52 -0.05 -9.95
N ALA A 17 5.84 -0.16 -10.11
CA ALA A 17 6.57 0.42 -11.24
C ALA A 17 6.36 -0.36 -12.55
N GLU A 18 6.22 -1.69 -12.49
CA GLU A 18 5.85 -2.53 -13.63
C GLU A 18 4.45 -2.19 -14.15
N HIS A 19 3.51 -1.93 -13.26
CA HIS A 19 2.16 -1.47 -13.62
C HIS A 19 2.10 0.03 -13.96
N GLY A 20 3.23 0.74 -13.91
CA GLY A 20 3.34 2.15 -14.30
C GLY A 20 2.79 3.17 -13.30
N TYR A 21 2.54 2.75 -12.05
CA TYR A 21 2.17 3.65 -10.94
C TYR A 21 3.39 4.36 -10.32
N PHE A 22 4.60 3.82 -10.53
CA PHE A 22 5.86 4.38 -10.02
C PHE A 22 6.89 4.61 -11.13
N PRO A 23 7.90 5.48 -10.91
CA PRO A 23 8.97 5.71 -11.88
C PRO A 23 9.66 4.41 -12.30
N LYS A 24 9.96 4.28 -13.60
CA LYS A 24 10.58 3.07 -14.19
C LYS A 24 11.92 2.66 -13.56
N VAL A 25 12.55 3.55 -12.79
CA VAL A 25 13.76 3.26 -12.02
C VAL A 25 13.54 2.13 -11.00
N PHE A 26 12.34 2.04 -10.41
CA PHE A 26 11.98 0.99 -9.44
C PHE A 26 11.64 -0.35 -10.09
N ALA A 27 11.25 -0.36 -11.38
CA ALA A 27 11.02 -1.59 -12.14
C ALA A 27 12.31 -2.25 -12.63
N ARG A 28 13.45 -1.55 -12.56
CA ARG A 28 14.73 -2.07 -13.07
C ARG A 28 15.38 -3.01 -12.05
N VAL A 29 15.30 -4.31 -12.35
CA VAL A 29 15.92 -5.38 -11.57
C VAL A 29 17.31 -5.76 -12.10
N ASN A 30 18.13 -6.38 -11.23
CA ASN A 30 19.40 -6.99 -11.64
C ASN A 30 19.19 -8.44 -12.16
N SER A 31 20.27 -9.13 -12.50
CA SER A 31 20.27 -10.52 -12.99
C SER A 31 19.68 -11.57 -12.03
N LYS A 32 19.51 -11.24 -10.75
CA LYS A 32 18.87 -12.06 -9.70
C LYS A 32 17.46 -11.57 -9.35
N ASP A 33 16.85 -10.80 -10.24
CA ASP A 33 15.48 -10.26 -10.10
C ASP A 33 15.28 -9.32 -8.89
N ALA A 34 16.37 -8.76 -8.36
CA ALA A 34 16.36 -7.86 -7.22
C ALA A 34 16.36 -6.38 -7.68
N PRO A 35 15.45 -5.52 -7.16
CA PRO A 35 15.38 -4.09 -7.48
C PRO A 35 16.44 -3.28 -6.70
N VAL A 36 17.73 -3.55 -6.97
CA VAL A 36 18.87 -3.00 -6.22
C VAL A 36 18.87 -1.46 -6.20
N ARG A 37 18.54 -0.82 -7.32
CA ARG A 37 18.48 0.65 -7.40
C ARG A 37 17.39 1.24 -6.50
N GLY A 38 16.24 0.58 -6.40
CA GLY A 38 15.16 0.99 -5.51
C GLY A 38 15.58 0.89 -4.04
N VAL A 39 16.26 -0.20 -3.67
CA VAL A 39 16.76 -0.40 -2.31
C VAL A 39 17.78 0.69 -1.90
N PHE A 40 18.69 1.09 -2.80
CA PHE A 40 19.63 2.19 -2.50
C PHE A 40 18.96 3.55 -2.31
N ILE A 41 17.92 3.85 -3.08
CA ILE A 41 17.14 5.09 -2.91
C ILE A 41 16.43 5.07 -1.56
N LEU A 42 15.80 3.96 -1.20
CA LEU A 42 15.15 3.79 0.10
C LEU A 42 16.14 3.94 1.26
N LEU A 43 17.31 3.31 1.14
CA LEU A 43 18.38 3.43 2.13
C LEU A 43 18.81 4.89 2.33
N ALA A 44 18.96 5.66 1.26
CA ALA A 44 19.34 7.07 1.33
C ALA A 44 18.26 7.90 2.05
N VAL A 45 16.99 7.68 1.72
CA VAL A 45 15.85 8.37 2.36
C VAL A 45 15.75 8.00 3.84
N GLU A 46 15.85 6.71 4.18
CA GLU A 46 15.81 6.23 5.57
C GLU A 46 16.96 6.79 6.39
N THR A 47 18.17 6.87 5.82
CA THR A 47 19.34 7.47 6.48
C THR A 47 19.13 8.95 6.76
N LEU A 48 18.62 9.71 5.78
CA LEU A 48 18.30 11.13 5.96
C LEU A 48 17.24 11.35 7.04
N LEU A 49 16.15 10.56 7.01
CA LEU A 49 15.11 10.63 8.03
C LEU A 49 15.63 10.31 9.43
N THR A 50 16.52 9.31 9.55
CA THR A 50 17.14 8.93 10.82
C THR A 50 18.01 10.06 11.39
N LEU A 51 18.75 10.77 10.54
CA LEU A 51 19.54 11.93 10.96
C LEU A 51 18.65 13.07 11.48
N PHE A 52 17.46 13.23 10.90
CA PHE A 52 16.50 14.24 11.34
C PHE A 52 15.86 13.90 12.70
N THR A 53 15.75 12.62 13.07
CA THR A 53 15.19 12.21 14.37
C THR A 53 16.05 12.63 15.58
N ALA A 54 17.29 13.10 15.38
CA ALA A 54 18.19 13.51 16.46
C ALA A 54 17.79 14.84 17.14
N SER A 55 16.89 15.64 16.56
CA SER A 55 16.41 16.92 17.14
C SER A 55 15.02 16.77 17.77
N GLU A 56 14.80 17.36 18.95
CA GLU A 56 13.51 17.27 19.68
C GLU A 56 12.32 17.78 18.86
N SER A 57 12.46 18.90 18.13
CA SER A 57 11.40 19.42 17.24
C SER A 57 11.06 18.51 16.05
N LEU A 58 12.00 17.66 15.64
CA LEU A 58 11.84 16.73 14.53
C LEU A 58 11.35 15.35 15.01
N ARG A 59 11.50 15.03 16.29
CA ARG A 59 10.92 13.83 16.91
C ARG A 59 9.40 13.86 16.86
N GLU A 60 8.77 14.98 17.24
CA GLU A 60 7.30 15.12 17.19
C GLU A 60 6.77 14.97 15.76
N GLN A 61 7.46 15.58 14.79
CA GLN A 61 7.14 15.41 13.36
C GLN A 61 7.32 13.96 12.89
N PHE A 62 8.33 13.26 13.40
CA PHE A 62 8.55 11.86 13.10
C PHE A 62 7.43 10.98 13.68
N GLU A 63 6.94 11.26 14.90
CA GLU A 63 5.80 10.53 15.46
C GLU A 63 4.52 10.71 14.63
N ILE A 64 4.27 11.93 14.12
CA ILE A 64 3.18 12.17 13.17
C ILE A 64 3.35 11.33 11.90
N LEU A 65 4.56 11.28 11.33
CA LEU A 65 4.86 10.46 10.15
C LEU A 65 4.69 8.96 10.41
N VAL A 66 5.07 8.47 11.60
CA VAL A 66 4.88 7.07 12.00
C VAL A 66 3.39 6.76 12.13
N ASN A 67 2.62 7.60 12.80
CA ASN A 67 1.17 7.42 12.94
C ASN A 67 0.46 7.47 11.57
N LEU A 68 0.89 8.37 10.68
CA LEU A 68 0.44 8.42 9.29
C LEU A 68 0.76 7.11 8.53
N ALA A 69 1.97 6.57 8.72
CA ALA A 69 2.38 5.30 8.13
C ALA A 69 1.55 4.11 8.65
N VAL A 70 1.16 4.11 9.92
CA VAL A 70 0.28 3.07 10.48
C VAL A 70 -1.08 3.10 9.80
N VAL A 71 -1.73 4.25 9.76
CA VAL A 71 -3.08 4.38 9.19
C VAL A 71 -3.10 4.07 7.69
N THR A 72 -2.07 4.49 6.94
CA THR A 72 -1.94 4.15 5.50
C THR A 72 -1.76 2.65 5.25
N ASN A 73 -1.13 1.91 6.18
CA ASN A 73 -1.04 0.45 6.11
C ASN A 73 -2.33 -0.27 6.53
N VAL A 74 -3.17 0.35 7.36
CA VAL A 74 -4.46 -0.23 7.77
C VAL A 74 -5.45 -0.27 6.59
N VAL A 75 -5.39 0.71 5.68
CA VAL A 75 -6.28 0.77 4.50
C VAL A 75 -6.24 -0.50 3.65
N PRO A 76 -5.07 -0.99 3.16
CA PRO A 76 -5.01 -2.25 2.44
C PRO A 76 -5.41 -3.45 3.31
N TYR A 77 -5.20 -3.42 4.63
CA TYR A 77 -5.68 -4.49 5.51
C TYR A 77 -7.21 -4.57 5.54
N VAL A 78 -7.90 -3.43 5.68
CA VAL A 78 -9.36 -3.39 5.65
C VAL A 78 -9.87 -3.85 4.28
N LEU A 79 -9.27 -3.38 3.19
CA LEU A 79 -9.64 -3.82 1.83
C LEU A 79 -9.46 -5.33 1.65
N CYS A 80 -8.36 -5.90 2.16
CA CYS A 80 -8.13 -7.34 2.14
C CYS A 80 -9.18 -8.10 2.97
N ILE A 81 -9.48 -7.65 4.19
CA ILE A 81 -10.49 -8.28 5.06
C ILE A 81 -11.87 -8.28 4.39
N LEU A 82 -12.23 -7.19 3.70
CA LEU A 82 -13.49 -7.10 2.95
C LEU A 82 -13.49 -7.96 1.67
N ALA A 83 -12.34 -8.11 1.00
CA ALA A 83 -12.22 -8.90 -0.22
C ALA A 83 -12.21 -10.42 0.04
N VAL A 84 -11.67 -10.87 1.17
CA VAL A 84 -11.49 -12.30 1.48
C VAL A 84 -12.81 -13.10 1.43
N PRO A 85 -13.94 -12.66 2.04
CA PRO A 85 -15.21 -13.35 1.91
C PRO A 85 -15.64 -13.54 0.45
N THR A 86 -15.48 -12.51 -0.38
CA THR A 86 -15.80 -12.57 -1.81
C THR A 86 -14.89 -13.55 -2.55
N MET A 87 -13.58 -13.52 -2.28
CA MET A 87 -12.62 -14.46 -2.85
C MET A 87 -12.88 -15.91 -2.43
N MET A 88 -13.25 -16.15 -1.17
CA MET A 88 -13.61 -17.49 -0.67
C MET A 88 -14.87 -18.03 -1.35
N ARG A 89 -15.86 -17.17 -1.62
CA ARG A 89 -17.05 -17.56 -2.40
C ARG A 89 -16.69 -17.92 -3.84
N MET A 90 -15.86 -17.11 -4.49
CA MET A 90 -15.38 -17.39 -5.85
C MET A 90 -14.55 -18.68 -5.95
N ALA A 91 -13.81 -19.02 -4.90
CA ALA A 91 -13.04 -20.26 -4.81
C ALA A 91 -13.87 -21.50 -4.45
N GLY A 92 -15.21 -21.37 -4.32
CA GLY A 92 -16.10 -22.49 -4.03
C GLY A 92 -16.02 -23.01 -2.58
N VAL A 93 -15.53 -22.20 -1.64
CA VAL A 93 -15.43 -22.60 -0.23
C VAL A 93 -16.84 -22.67 0.38
N ALA A 94 -17.11 -23.75 1.13
CA ALA A 94 -18.39 -23.95 1.82
C ALA A 94 -18.79 -22.75 2.70
N GLU A 95 -20.05 -22.31 2.60
CA GLU A 95 -20.54 -21.14 3.34
C GLU A 95 -20.34 -21.23 4.85
N SER A 96 -20.39 -22.44 5.43
CA SER A 96 -20.17 -22.66 6.87
C SER A 96 -18.76 -22.23 7.31
N ARG A 97 -17.75 -22.45 6.46
CA ARG A 97 -16.36 -22.01 6.71
C ARG A 97 -16.23 -20.51 6.58
N ILE A 98 -16.92 -19.90 5.61
CA ILE A 98 -16.93 -18.44 5.42
C ILE A 98 -17.58 -17.75 6.64
N LYS A 99 -18.75 -18.26 7.10
CA LYS A 99 -19.44 -17.74 8.29
C LYS A 99 -18.59 -17.85 9.55
N ARG A 100 -17.84 -18.95 9.73
CA ARG A 100 -16.91 -19.12 10.85
C ARG A 100 -15.72 -18.15 10.77
N SER A 101 -15.16 -17.94 9.57
CA SER A 101 -14.09 -16.95 9.36
C SER A 101 -14.57 -15.50 9.55
N ASN A 102 -15.86 -15.23 9.39
CA ASN A 102 -16.44 -13.89 9.55
C ASN A 102 -16.25 -13.32 10.96
N TYR A 103 -16.19 -14.16 12.00
CA TYR A 103 -15.87 -13.70 13.35
C TYR A 103 -14.44 -13.16 13.46
N VAL A 104 -13.49 -13.81 12.80
CA VAL A 104 -12.09 -13.38 12.76
C VAL A 104 -11.97 -12.09 11.94
N PHE A 105 -12.70 -11.98 10.82
CA PHE A 105 -12.77 -10.76 10.03
C PHE A 105 -13.37 -9.60 10.83
N GLY A 106 -14.45 -9.84 11.58
CA GLY A 106 -15.06 -8.85 12.47
C GLY A 106 -14.08 -8.33 13.53
N ALA A 107 -13.35 -9.24 14.20
CA ALA A 107 -12.31 -8.86 15.15
C ALA A 107 -11.19 -8.05 14.48
N GLY A 108 -10.77 -8.43 13.27
CA GLY A 108 -9.76 -7.71 12.49
C GLY A 108 -10.20 -6.29 12.13
N VAL A 109 -11.47 -6.09 11.73
CA VAL A 109 -12.02 -4.76 11.44
C VAL A 109 -12.08 -3.91 12.71
N ILE A 110 -12.53 -4.47 13.83
CA ILE A 110 -12.57 -3.75 15.12
C ILE A 110 -11.16 -3.31 15.53
N TYR A 111 -10.17 -4.19 15.40
CA TYR A 111 -8.77 -3.85 15.67
C TYR A 111 -8.25 -2.74 14.75
N CYS A 112 -8.56 -2.79 13.46
CA CYS A 112 -8.19 -1.75 12.51
C CYS A 112 -8.81 -0.39 12.88
N LEU A 113 -10.09 -0.37 13.26
CA LEU A 113 -10.77 0.84 13.71
C LEU A 113 -10.14 1.42 14.99
N TYR A 114 -9.80 0.55 15.94
CA TYR A 114 -9.10 0.95 17.17
C TYR A 114 -7.71 1.53 16.88
N ALA A 115 -6.95 0.90 15.98
CA ALA A 115 -5.62 1.39 15.60
C ALA A 115 -5.68 2.77 14.94
N ILE A 116 -6.67 3.00 14.06
CA ILE A 116 -6.89 4.32 13.44
C ILE A 116 -7.26 5.35 14.51
N TYR A 117 -8.15 5.01 15.43
CA TYR A 117 -8.53 5.88 16.53
C TYR A 117 -7.34 6.24 17.43
N ALA A 118 -6.47 5.27 17.74
CA ALA A 118 -5.29 5.47 18.58
C ALA A 118 -4.21 6.37 17.94
N CYS A 119 -4.17 6.48 16.61
CA CYS A 119 -3.18 7.29 15.89
C CYS A 119 -3.48 8.82 15.95
N GLY A 120 -4.64 9.22 16.44
CA GLY A 120 -5.04 10.62 16.56
C GLY A 120 -5.67 11.21 15.30
N PHE A 121 -6.38 12.33 15.47
CA PHE A 121 -7.18 12.96 14.41
C PHE A 121 -6.32 13.48 13.24
N ASP A 122 -5.19 14.12 13.54
CA ASP A 122 -4.31 14.70 12.51
C ASP A 122 -3.74 13.63 11.58
N ALA A 123 -3.30 12.50 12.14
CA ALA A 123 -2.83 11.36 11.36
C ALA A 123 -3.96 10.79 10.49
N MET A 124 -5.19 10.70 11.01
CA MET A 124 -6.34 10.20 10.27
C MET A 124 -6.68 11.07 9.05
N VAL A 125 -6.72 12.40 9.24
CA VAL A 125 -6.99 13.35 8.14
C VAL A 125 -5.87 13.32 7.09
N GLY A 126 -4.61 13.36 7.52
CA GLY A 126 -3.47 13.25 6.62
C GLY A 126 -3.50 11.96 5.78
N SER A 127 -3.91 10.85 6.41
CA SER A 127 -4.05 9.56 5.74
C SER A 127 -5.19 9.56 4.73
N ALA A 128 -6.34 10.13 5.09
CA ALA A 128 -7.49 10.21 4.19
C ALA A 128 -7.15 10.99 2.92
N VAL A 129 -6.40 12.09 3.04
CA VAL A 129 -5.89 12.85 1.89
C VAL A 129 -4.94 12.00 1.05
N ALA A 130 -3.95 11.35 1.69
CA ALA A 130 -2.99 10.50 0.99
C ALA A 130 -3.67 9.34 0.22
N VAL A 131 -4.64 8.68 0.85
CA VAL A 131 -5.44 7.61 0.22
C VAL A 131 -6.27 8.15 -0.94
N SER A 132 -6.88 9.32 -0.76
CA SER A 132 -7.67 9.96 -1.83
C SER A 132 -6.80 10.28 -3.05
N ILE A 133 -5.58 10.81 -2.84
CA ILE A 133 -4.62 11.05 -3.91
C ILE A 133 -4.23 9.73 -4.59
N GLY A 134 -3.91 8.69 -3.81
CA GLY A 134 -3.60 7.36 -4.33
C GLY A 134 -4.74 6.78 -5.17
N PHE A 135 -5.99 6.94 -4.72
CA PHE A 135 -7.16 6.47 -5.43
C PHE A 135 -7.42 7.24 -6.73
N VAL A 136 -7.23 8.56 -6.73
CA VAL A 136 -7.30 9.39 -7.93
C VAL A 136 -6.26 8.95 -8.96
N ILE A 137 -5.01 8.74 -8.56
CA ILE A 137 -3.95 8.24 -9.44
C ILE A 137 -4.34 6.87 -10.04
N TYR A 138 -4.86 5.96 -9.21
CA TYR A 138 -5.33 4.65 -9.65
C TYR A 138 -6.45 4.76 -10.69
N VAL A 139 -7.49 5.55 -10.44
CA VAL A 139 -8.63 5.73 -11.34
C VAL A 139 -8.20 6.39 -12.65
N LEU A 140 -7.37 7.44 -12.59
CA LEU A 140 -6.85 8.11 -13.77
C LEU A 140 -6.03 7.17 -14.64
N ARG A 141 -5.18 6.34 -14.03
CA ARG A 141 -4.36 5.37 -14.75
C ARG A 141 -5.23 4.28 -15.41
N LYS A 142 -6.18 3.72 -14.66
CA LYS A 142 -7.13 2.74 -15.19
C LYS A 142 -7.95 3.33 -16.35
N ALA A 143 -8.41 4.58 -16.23
CA ALA A 143 -9.12 5.27 -17.29
C ALA A 143 -8.25 5.48 -18.54
N TRP A 144 -6.96 5.80 -18.37
CA TRP A 144 -6.00 5.90 -19.47
C TRP A 144 -5.77 4.57 -20.18
N ASP A 145 -5.62 3.48 -19.42
CA ASP A 145 -5.40 2.14 -19.98
C ASP A 145 -6.64 1.65 -20.74
N THR A 146 -7.85 1.84 -20.20
CA THR A 146 -9.10 1.52 -20.90
C THR A 146 -9.27 2.34 -22.19
N ARG A 147 -8.96 3.65 -22.16
CA ARG A 147 -9.01 4.51 -23.36
C ARG A 147 -7.98 4.10 -24.41
N ARG A 148 -6.82 3.61 -24.00
CA ARG A 148 -5.78 3.11 -24.91
C ARG A 148 -6.20 1.79 -25.55
N ALA A 149 -6.81 0.88 -24.79
CA ALA A 149 -7.35 -0.37 -25.33
C ALA A 149 -8.43 -0.12 -26.39
N HIS A 150 -9.38 0.79 -26.13
CA HIS A 150 -10.41 1.18 -27.11
C HIS A 150 -9.84 1.81 -28.39
N ARG A 151 -8.82 2.67 -28.28
CA ARG A 151 -8.17 3.27 -29.46
C ARG A 151 -7.39 2.27 -30.32
N LEU A 152 -6.80 1.24 -29.70
CA LEU A 152 -6.10 0.18 -30.44
C LEU A 152 -7.10 -0.72 -31.19
N GLN A 153 -8.24 -1.04 -30.57
CA GLN A 153 -9.31 -1.80 -31.22
C GLN A 153 -9.83 -1.07 -32.48
N GLN A 154 -10.10 0.24 -32.37
CA GLN A 154 -10.55 1.08 -33.50
C GLN A 154 -9.51 1.31 -34.62
N SER A 155 -8.24 0.99 -34.38
CA SER A 155 -7.19 1.08 -35.40
C SER A 155 -6.93 -0.25 -36.12
N ILE A 156 -7.46 -1.35 -35.58
CA ILE A 156 -7.34 -2.70 -36.14
C ILE A 156 -8.58 -3.03 -36.99
N ASP A 157 -9.75 -2.46 -36.65
CA ASP A 157 -10.97 -2.45 -37.47
C ASP A 157 -10.92 -1.36 -38.56
#